data_AF-A0AAD7IRU1-F1
#
_entry.id   AF-A0AAD7IRU1-F1
#
_cell.length_a   1.000
_cell.length_b   1.000
_cell.length_c   1.000
_cell.angle_alpha   90.00
_cell.angle_beta   90.00
_cell.angle_gamma   90.00
#
_symmetry.space_group_name_H-M   'P 1'
#
loop_
_entity.id
_entity.type
_entity.pdbx_description
1 polymer ?
#
loop_
_entity_poly.entity_id
_entity_poly.type
_entity_poly.pdbx_seq_one_letter_code
_entity_poly.pdbx_strand_id
1 'polypeptide(L)' 'PKYTYLLRLHSVPTSCTQVATIAFIREYTSIPAPELYYYDCNAKNALGTPYMLMKRVRHLSH' A
#
# COMPACT_ATOMS: atom_id res chain seq x y z
N PRO A 1 -17.05 -3.82 -14.36
CA PRO A 1 -16.53 -3.33 -13.07
C PRO A 1 -15.13 -2.69 -13.23
N LYS A 2 -15.00 -1.36 -13.05
CA LYS A 2 -13.71 -0.64 -13.14
C LYS A 2 -12.91 -0.83 -11.84
N TYR A 3 -12.00 -1.81 -11.79
CA TYR A 3 -11.06 -1.96 -10.68
C TYR A 3 -10.08 -0.79 -10.70
N THR A 4 -10.07 0.01 -9.63
CA THR A 4 -9.16 1.15 -9.49
C THR A 4 -8.11 0.82 -8.45
N TYR A 5 -6.84 0.86 -8.85
CA TYR A 5 -5.69 0.61 -7.99
C TYR A 5 -5.01 1.92 -7.66
N LEU A 6 -4.40 2.01 -6.46
CA LEU A 6 -3.60 3.14 -6.05
C LEU A 6 -2.15 2.67 -5.96
N LEU A 7 -1.28 3.29 -6.76
CA LEU A 7 0.16 3.12 -6.69
C LEU A 7 0.75 4.26 -5.85
N ARG A 8 1.50 3.92 -4.82
CA ARG A 8 2.18 4.91 -3.98
C ARG A 8 3.70 4.70 -4.05
N LEU A 9 4.41 5.75 -4.46
CA LEU A 9 5.86 5.79 -4.56
C LEU A 9 6.44 6.42 -3.29
N HIS A 10 7.46 5.79 -2.70
CA HIS A 10 8.06 6.21 -1.44
C HIS A 10 9.59 6.19 -1.50
N SER A 11 10.23 6.97 -0.62
CA SER A 11 11.66 6.86 -0.32
C SER A 11 11.95 5.63 0.56
N VAL A 12 13.12 5.01 0.34
CA VAL A 12 13.52 3.62 0.68
C VAL A 12 13.12 3.07 2.06
N PRO A 13 13.30 3.77 3.21
CA PRO A 13 12.95 3.16 4.49
C PRO A 13 11.44 3.19 4.80
N THR A 14 10.67 4.04 4.12
CA THR A 14 9.26 4.30 4.47
C THR A 14 8.29 3.28 3.87
N SER A 15 8.66 2.58 2.80
CA SER A 15 7.76 1.64 2.10
C SER A 15 7.52 0.37 2.91
N CYS A 16 8.58 -0.28 3.39
CA CYS A 16 8.49 -1.55 4.12
C CYS A 16 7.85 -1.39 5.50
N THR A 17 8.17 -0.30 6.21
CA THR A 17 7.54 0.01 7.49
C THR A 17 6.04 0.28 7.31
N GLN A 18 5.63 1.04 6.29
CA GLN A 18 4.22 1.25 5.99
C GLN A 18 3.47 -0.04 5.64
N VAL A 19 4.09 -0.93 4.86
CA VAL A 19 3.49 -2.25 4.55
C VAL A 19 3.24 -3.05 5.82
N ALA A 20 4.23 -3.12 6.72
CA ALA A 20 4.09 -3.80 8.00
C ALA A 20 3.01 -3.16 8.88
N THR A 21 2.95 -1.82 8.94
CA THR A 21 1.92 -1.10 9.69
C THR A 21 0.51 -1.36 9.13
N ILE A 22 0.33 -1.35 7.81
CA ILE A 22 -0.96 -1.65 7.17
C ILE A 22 -1.39 -3.09 7.48
N ALA A 23 -0.47 -4.06 7.42
CA ALA A 23 -0.75 -5.45 7.78
C ALA A 23 -1.15 -5.58 9.25
N PHE A 24 -0.40 -4.95 10.16
CA PHE A 24 -0.68 -4.95 11.59
C PHE A 24 -2.06 -4.36 11.91
N ILE A 25 -2.40 -3.21 11.32
CA ILE A 25 -3.71 -2.58 11.53
C ILE A 25 -4.84 -3.50 11.06
N ARG A 26 -4.68 -4.18 9.92
CA ARG A 26 -5.71 -5.10 9.39
C ARG A 26 -5.88 -6.36 10.24
N GLU A 27 -4.79 -6.87 10.82
CA GLU A 27 -4.80 -8.10 11.59
C GLU A 27 -5.31 -7.88 13.02
N TYR A 28 -4.92 -6.76 13.65
CA TYR A 28 -5.15 -6.53 15.07
C TYR A 28 -6.22 -5.47 15.38
N THR A 29 -6.83 -4.85 14.37
CA THR A 29 -7.87 -3.83 14.58
C THR A 29 -9.03 -3.99 13.61
N SER A 30 -10.19 -3.45 13.99
CA SER A 30 -11.37 -3.36 13.11
C SER A 30 -11.32 -2.16 12.16
N ILE A 31 -10.22 -1.40 12.14
CA ILE A 31 -10.10 -0.21 11.29
C ILE A 31 -9.95 -0.65 9.82
N PRO A 32 -10.79 -0.17 8.90
CA PRO A 32 -10.69 -0.52 7.50
C PRO A 32 -9.41 0.07 6.89
N ALA A 33 -8.45 -0.81 6.59
CA ALA A 33 -7.20 -0.47 5.91
C ALA A 33 -7.12 -1.08 4.50
N PRO A 34 -6.42 -0.43 3.56
CA PRO A 34 -6.35 -0.87 2.17
C PRO A 34 -5.72 -2.26 2.05
N GLU A 35 -6.19 -3.02 1.08
CA GLU A 35 -5.61 -4.33 0.73
C GLU A 35 -4.35 -4.10 -0.11
N LEU A 36 -3.24 -4.74 0.29
CA LEU A 36 -1.97 -4.71 -0.43
C LEU A 36 -1.94 -5.85 -1.44
N TYR A 37 -1.67 -5.53 -2.71
CA TYR A 37 -1.53 -6.52 -3.78
C TYR A 37 -0.08 -6.87 -4.06
N TYR A 38 0.79 -5.85 -4.08
CA TYR A 38 2.19 -6.01 -4.35
C TYR A 38 2.97 -4.87 -3.70
N TYR A 39 4.21 -5.13 -3.30
CA TYR A 39 5.13 -4.08 -2.88
C TYR A 39 6.55 -4.53 -3.16
N ASP A 40 7.43 -3.57 -3.39
CA ASP A 40 8.86 -3.82 -3.50
C ASP A 40 9.60 -2.63 -2.86
N CYS A 41 10.37 -2.91 -1.82
CA CYS A 41 11.12 -1.89 -1.09
C CYS A 41 12.52 -1.64 -1.69
N ASN A 42 12.96 -2.46 -2.63
CA ASN A 42 14.30 -2.37 -3.20
C ASN A 42 14.36 -1.25 -4.24
N ALA A 43 15.20 -0.24 -4.03
CA ALA A 43 15.41 0.85 -4.99
C ALA A 43 16.06 0.39 -6.32
N LYS A 44 16.57 -0.85 -6.38
CA LYS A 44 17.10 -1.47 -7.61
C LYS A 44 16.05 -2.25 -8.40
N ASN A 45 14.77 -2.17 -8.03
CA ASN A 45 13.68 -2.79 -8.77
C ASN A 45 13.49 -2.13 -10.16
N ALA A 46 12.63 -2.72 -11.00
CA ALA A 46 12.39 -2.25 -12.36
C ALA A 46 11.88 -0.79 -12.46
N LEU A 47 11.33 -0.24 -11.38
CA LEU A 47 10.86 1.15 -11.30
C LEU A 47 11.92 2.12 -10.75
N GLY A 48 13.09 1.61 -10.33
CA GLY A 48 14.17 2.42 -9.75
C GLY A 48 13.81 3.07 -8.41
N THR A 49 12.68 2.70 -7.82
CA THR A 49 12.18 3.28 -6.57
C THR A 49 11.26 2.30 -5.83
N PRO A 50 11.27 2.32 -4.49
CA PRO A 50 10.30 1.58 -3.70
C PRO A 50 8.85 1.95 -4.03
N TYR A 51 7.99 0.95 -4.09
CA TYR A 51 6.58 1.14 -4.37
C TYR A 51 5.69 0.14 -3.63
N MET A 52 4.42 0.51 -3.48
CA MET A 52 3.36 -0.41 -3.09
C MET A 52 2.11 -0.19 -3.93
N LEU A 53 1.51 -1.30 -4.32
CA LEU A 53 0.25 -1.39 -5.03
C LEU A 53 -0.83 -1.81 -4.04
N MET A 54 -1.85 -0.96 -3.90
CA MET A 54 -2.94 -1.19 -2.97
C MET A 54 -4.30 -0.97 -3.62
N LYS A 55 -5.34 -1.59 -3.06
CA LYS A 55 -6.72 -1.32 -3.43
C LYS A 55 -7.07 0.13 -3.11
N ARG A 56 -7.60 0.86 -4.10
CA ARG A 56 -8.13 2.20 -3.84
C ARG A 56 -9.38 2.09 -2.97
N VAL A 57 -9.29 2.58 -1.75
CA VAL A 57 -10.47 2.79 -0.91
C VAL A 57 -11.15 4.06 -1.38
N ARG A 58 -12.42 3.97 -1.78
CA ARG A 58 -13.22 5.17 -2.05
C ARG A 58 -13.71 5.71 -0.72
N HIS A 59 -13.54 7.01 -0.51
CA HIS A 59 -14.24 7.69 0.57
C HIS A 59 -15.74 7.59 0.29
N LEU A 60 -16.51 7.04 1.24
CA LEU A 60 -17.96 7.18 1.24
C LEU A 60 -18.25 8.56 1.82
N SER A 61 -18.32 9.58 0.96
CA SER A 61 -18.91 10.87 1.33
C SER A 61 -20.40 10.63 1.55
N HIS A 62 -20.81 10.70 2.82
CA HIS A 62 -22.22 10.73 3.23
C HIS A 62 -22.82 12.11 2.97
#